data_AF-A0A949DG30-F1
#
_entry.id   AF-A0A949DG30-F1
#
_cell.length_a   1.000
_cell.length_b   1.000
_cell.length_c   1.000
_cell.angle_alpha   90.00
_cell.angle_beta   90.00
_cell.angle_gamma   90.00
#
_symmetry.space_group_name_H-M   'P 1'
#
loop_
_entity.id
_entity.type
_entity.pdbx_description
1 polymer ?
#
loop_
_entity_poly.entity_id
_entity_poly.type
_entity_poly.pdbx_seq_one_letter_code
_entity_poly.pdbx_strand_id
1 'polypeptide(L)'
;MKQKFSGNAFIIGSVIITVLIVGIILLAKQGRKEKAPSNNLSLYQETISETAGKYSDEICKISFKYPKDWTKSNLILPLPQKPLSEATFNEPAKGSLPPKNSILSFICYDAKKYSFDQFVGQNSLSQGQAEVLNAGSVRWQRADNFVYATKGDKLLIFEMFFTKYDLKPEPGYENIFIDIIKSVQFL
;
A
#
# COMPACT_ATOMS: atom_id res chain seq x y z
N MET A 1 -10.50 -65.73 43.38
CA MET A 1 -11.92 -65.32 43.25
C MET A 1 -12.04 -64.36 42.07
N LYS A 2 -12.94 -64.64 41.13
CA LYS A 2 -13.22 -63.82 39.95
C LYS A 2 -13.99 -62.56 40.36
N GLN A 3 -13.57 -61.38 39.90
CA GLN A 3 -14.49 -60.24 39.75
C GLN A 3 -14.41 -59.72 38.32
N LYS A 4 -15.47 -60.03 37.56
CA LYS A 4 -15.82 -59.39 36.30
C LYS A 4 -16.39 -58.02 36.64
N PHE A 5 -15.84 -56.95 36.08
CA PHE A 5 -16.56 -55.68 35.95
C PHE A 5 -16.84 -55.40 34.48
N SER A 6 -18.13 -55.20 34.23
CA SER A 6 -18.81 -55.11 32.95
C SER A 6 -18.59 -53.76 32.26
N GLY A 7 -18.24 -53.80 30.98
CA GLY A 7 -17.97 -52.64 30.13
C GLY A 7 -19.20 -51.89 29.62
N ASN A 8 -20.08 -51.39 30.52
CA ASN A 8 -21.24 -50.57 30.11
C ASN A 8 -21.33 -49.18 30.79
N ALA A 9 -20.32 -48.74 31.55
CA ALA A 9 -20.32 -47.41 32.18
C ALA A 9 -19.48 -46.35 31.44
N PHE A 10 -18.68 -46.74 30.45
CA PHE A 10 -17.70 -45.82 29.83
C PHE A 10 -18.23 -45.03 28.63
N ILE A 11 -19.30 -45.51 27.98
CA ILE A 11 -19.84 -44.89 26.75
C ILE A 11 -20.81 -43.74 27.08
N ILE A 12 -21.53 -43.80 28.19
CA ILE A 12 -22.55 -42.79 28.55
C ILE A 12 -21.90 -41.49 29.07
N GLY A 13 -20.73 -41.57 29.72
CA GLY A 13 -20.00 -40.39 30.20
C GLY A 13 -19.40 -39.54 29.07
N SER A 14 -18.97 -40.16 27.97
CA SER A 14 -18.29 -39.48 26.86
C SER A 14 -19.24 -38.65 25.98
N VAL A 15 -20.47 -39.14 25.76
CA VAL A 15 -21.47 -38.47 24.92
C VAL A 15 -22.04 -37.22 25.61
N ILE A 16 -22.22 -37.25 26.93
CA ILE A 16 -22.74 -36.09 27.69
C ILE A 16 -21.73 -34.93 27.67
N ILE A 17 -20.43 -35.23 27.77
CA ILE A 17 -19.38 -34.21 27.76
C ILE A 17 -19.24 -33.56 26.37
N THR A 18 -19.36 -34.33 25.29
CA THR A 18 -19.27 -33.77 23.92
C THR A 18 -20.47 -32.88 23.58
N VAL A 19 -21.69 -33.23 24.01
CA VAL A 19 -22.88 -32.37 23.81
C VAL A 19 -22.79 -31.07 24.61
N LEU A 20 -22.25 -31.11 25.84
CA LEU A 20 -22.06 -29.90 26.67
C LEU A 20 -21.03 -28.94 26.07
N ILE A 21 -19.91 -29.43 25.52
CA ILE A 21 -18.87 -28.58 24.91
C ILE A 21 -19.39 -27.90 23.63
N VAL A 22 -20.13 -28.62 22.78
CA VAL A 22 -20.72 -28.04 21.55
C VAL A 22 -21.81 -27.02 21.89
N GLY A 23 -22.62 -27.27 22.93
CA GLY A 23 -23.62 -26.32 23.43
C GLY A 23 -23.02 -25.01 23.94
N ILE A 24 -21.90 -25.07 24.68
CA ILE A 24 -21.20 -23.88 25.18
C ILE A 24 -20.57 -23.08 24.04
N ILE A 25 -20.01 -23.73 23.01
CA ILE A 25 -19.45 -23.04 21.82
C ILE A 25 -20.54 -22.34 21.01
N LEU A 26 -21.73 -22.95 20.88
CA LEU A 26 -22.87 -22.35 20.17
C LEU A 26 -23.49 -21.18 20.94
N LEU A 27 -23.57 -21.26 22.27
CA LEU A 27 -24.04 -20.16 23.12
C LEU A 27 -23.01 -19.01 23.19
N ALA A 28 -21.71 -19.29 23.16
CA ALA A 28 -20.66 -18.26 23.11
C ALA A 28 -20.64 -17.48 21.77
N LYS A 29 -21.15 -18.06 20.67
CA LYS A 29 -21.29 -17.38 19.38
C LYS A 29 -22.47 -16.42 19.28
N GLN A 30 -23.47 -16.50 20.16
CA GLN A 30 -24.65 -15.63 20.14
C GLN A 30 -24.58 -14.42 21.09
N GLY A 31 -23.51 -14.29 21.88
CA GLY A 31 -23.37 -13.25 22.91
C GLY A 31 -22.48 -12.04 22.57
N ARG A 32 -21.80 -12.00 21.41
CA ARG A 32 -21.04 -10.81 20.98
C ARG A 32 -21.79 -10.05 19.89
N LYS A 33 -22.81 -9.30 20.29
CA LYS A 33 -23.09 -8.02 19.62
C LYS A 33 -22.08 -7.03 20.16
N GLU A 34 -20.87 -7.02 19.57
CA GLU A 34 -20.02 -5.84 19.67
C GLU A 34 -20.83 -4.67 19.12
N LYS A 35 -21.22 -3.76 20.02
CA LYS A 35 -21.60 -2.41 19.63
C LYS A 35 -20.38 -1.83 18.95
N ALA A 36 -20.40 -1.80 17.62
CA ALA A 36 -19.50 -0.98 16.86
C ALA A 36 -19.57 0.44 17.45
N PRO A 37 -18.46 1.03 17.92
CA PRO A 37 -18.47 2.46 18.21
C PRO A 37 -18.76 3.16 16.87
N SER A 38 -19.91 3.86 16.82
CA SER A 38 -20.30 4.70 15.71
C SER A 38 -19.38 5.92 15.68
N ASN A 39 -18.17 5.71 15.20
CA ASN A 39 -17.30 6.79 14.83
C ASN A 39 -17.59 7.03 13.35
N ASN A 40 -18.48 7.98 13.07
CA ASN A 40 -18.53 8.67 11.78
C ASN A 40 -17.21 9.43 11.59
N LEU A 41 -16.10 8.72 11.41
CA LEU A 41 -15.01 9.25 10.61
C LEU A 41 -15.47 9.06 9.17
N SER A 42 -15.98 10.15 8.59
CA SER A 42 -15.96 10.35 7.16
C SER A 42 -14.54 10.02 6.68
N LEU A 43 -14.38 8.81 6.16
CA LEU A 43 -13.18 8.37 5.48
C LEU A 43 -13.02 9.37 4.32
N TYR A 44 -12.08 10.31 4.45
CA TYR A 44 -11.69 11.16 3.33
C TYR A 44 -11.09 10.24 2.26
N GLN A 45 -11.97 9.70 1.42
CA GLN A 45 -11.61 8.94 0.25
C GLN A 45 -11.34 9.97 -0.83
N GLU A 46 -10.19 10.64 -0.71
CA GLU A 46 -9.71 11.59 -1.71
C GLU A 46 -9.23 10.78 -2.92
N THR A 47 -10.16 10.42 -3.79
CA THR A 47 -9.87 9.87 -5.11
C THR A 47 -9.48 11.02 -6.03
N ILE A 48 -8.56 10.75 -6.97
CA ILE A 48 -8.09 11.75 -7.92
C ILE A 48 -9.25 12.08 -8.88
N SER A 49 -9.92 13.20 -8.61
CA SER A 49 -11.05 13.73 -9.39
C SER A 49 -10.67 14.02 -10.86
N GLU A 50 -11.67 14.11 -11.76
CA GLU A 50 -11.49 14.44 -13.18
C GLU A 50 -10.77 15.78 -13.43
N THR A 51 -10.69 16.66 -12.44
CA THR A 51 -9.95 17.92 -12.47
C THR A 51 -8.49 17.80 -11.98
N ALA A 52 -7.89 16.62 -12.06
CA ALA A 52 -6.51 16.38 -11.66
C ALA A 52 -5.48 17.18 -12.47
N GLY A 53 -4.36 17.54 -11.84
CA GLY A 53 -3.16 17.95 -12.56
C GLY A 53 -2.65 16.79 -13.43
N LYS A 54 -2.00 17.09 -14.56
CA LYS A 54 -1.35 16.09 -15.41
C LYS A 54 0.12 16.42 -15.57
N TYR A 55 0.99 15.45 -15.33
CA TYR A 55 2.41 15.52 -15.64
C TYR A 55 2.70 14.70 -16.89
N SER A 56 3.60 15.19 -17.73
CA SER A 56 4.06 14.50 -18.94
C SER A 56 5.58 14.60 -19.01
N ASP A 57 6.22 13.48 -19.33
CA ASP A 57 7.66 13.37 -19.47
C ASP A 57 8.01 12.82 -20.84
N GLU A 58 8.61 13.66 -21.67
CA GLU A 58 8.98 13.29 -23.04
C GLU A 58 10.21 12.38 -23.11
N ILE A 59 11.08 12.41 -22.10
CA ILE A 59 12.31 11.60 -22.05
C ILE A 59 11.94 10.15 -21.73
N CYS A 60 11.04 9.96 -20.78
CA CYS A 60 10.61 8.64 -20.31
C CYS A 60 9.31 8.17 -20.94
N LYS A 61 8.70 9.00 -21.81
CA LYS A 61 7.48 8.70 -22.59
C LYS A 61 6.35 8.22 -21.70
N ILE A 62 6.12 8.96 -20.61
CA ILE A 62 4.99 8.71 -19.71
C ILE A 62 4.20 9.99 -19.44
N SER A 63 2.95 9.80 -19.03
CA SER A 63 2.17 10.83 -18.36
C SER A 63 1.35 10.23 -17.23
N PHE A 64 1.03 11.01 -16.21
CA PHE A 64 0.19 10.59 -15.09
C PHE A 64 -0.57 11.77 -14.50
N LYS A 65 -1.66 11.46 -13.80
CA LYS A 65 -2.46 12.42 -13.06
C LYS A 65 -1.98 12.53 -11.61
N TYR A 66 -2.17 13.69 -11.01
CA TYR A 66 -1.89 13.95 -9.59
C TYR A 66 -2.91 14.96 -9.02
N PRO A 67 -3.08 15.08 -7.70
CA PRO A 67 -4.00 16.06 -7.10
C PRO A 67 -3.75 17.49 -7.61
N LYS A 68 -4.84 18.19 -7.98
CA LYS A 68 -4.77 19.48 -8.69
C LYS A 68 -4.04 20.57 -7.93
N ASP A 69 -4.19 20.55 -6.61
CA ASP A 69 -3.64 21.49 -5.66
C ASP A 69 -2.14 21.28 -5.42
N TRP A 70 -1.58 20.13 -5.81
CA TRP A 70 -0.15 19.90 -5.71
C TRP A 70 0.61 20.67 -6.79
N THR A 71 1.82 21.09 -6.42
CA THR A 71 2.67 21.89 -7.30
C THR A 71 3.97 21.15 -7.58
N LYS A 72 4.41 21.15 -8.85
CA LYS A 72 5.74 20.64 -9.19
C LYS A 72 6.79 21.52 -8.51
N SER A 73 7.70 20.89 -7.78
CA SER A 73 8.79 21.55 -7.09
C SER A 73 10.01 21.68 -8.01
N ASN A 74 10.85 22.67 -7.73
CA ASN A 74 12.17 22.82 -8.34
C ASN A 74 13.26 22.07 -7.55
N LEU A 75 12.86 21.29 -6.52
CA LEU A 75 13.78 20.48 -5.74
C LEU A 75 14.34 19.34 -6.60
N ILE A 76 15.66 19.27 -6.65
CA ILE A 76 16.42 18.14 -7.18
C ILE A 76 16.68 17.18 -6.03
N LEU A 77 16.33 15.90 -6.21
CA LEU A 77 16.58 14.91 -5.17
C LEU A 77 18.07 14.56 -5.11
N PRO A 78 18.66 14.35 -3.92
CA PRO A 78 20.03 13.88 -3.78
C PRO A 78 20.09 12.36 -4.08
N LEU A 79 19.90 12.01 -5.34
CA LEU A 79 19.86 10.62 -5.80
C LEU A 79 21.29 10.05 -5.90
N PRO A 80 21.46 8.73 -5.67
CA PRO A 80 22.78 8.09 -5.74
C PRO A 80 23.42 8.19 -7.13
N GLN A 81 22.61 8.39 -8.17
CA GLN A 81 23.01 8.48 -9.56
C GLN A 81 22.16 9.52 -10.28
N LYS A 82 22.64 10.03 -11.42
CA LYS A 82 21.90 11.02 -12.20
C LYS A 82 20.77 10.36 -12.99
N PRO A 83 19.50 10.75 -12.78
CA PRO A 83 18.38 10.20 -13.54
C PRO A 83 18.35 10.73 -14.98
N LEU A 84 17.63 10.02 -15.85
CA LEU A 84 17.25 10.53 -17.17
C LEU A 84 16.26 11.68 -17.05
N SER A 85 15.31 11.55 -16.11
CA SER A 85 14.37 12.59 -15.74
C SER A 85 13.88 12.39 -14.31
N GLU A 86 13.51 13.48 -13.65
CA GLU A 86 12.87 13.47 -12.34
C GLU A 86 11.84 14.60 -12.21
N ALA A 87 10.86 14.38 -11.34
CA ALA A 87 9.90 15.40 -10.95
C ALA A 87 9.49 15.18 -9.50
N THR A 88 9.53 16.23 -8.69
CA THR A 88 9.04 16.23 -7.32
C THR A 88 7.82 17.12 -7.21
N PHE A 89 6.88 16.78 -6.33
CA PHE A 89 5.64 17.52 -6.12
C PHE A 89 5.49 17.85 -4.64
N ASN A 90 4.93 19.02 -4.35
CA ASN A 90 4.61 19.47 -3.01
C ASN A 90 3.10 19.54 -2.83
N GLU A 91 2.62 19.15 -1.66
CA GLU A 91 1.26 19.45 -1.23
C GLU A 91 1.22 20.81 -0.53
N PRO A 92 0.30 21.71 -0.90
CA PRO A 92 0.17 23.00 -0.24
C PRO A 92 -0.34 22.85 1.20
N ALA A 93 -0.23 23.92 1.99
CA ALA A 93 -0.84 23.96 3.30
C ALA A 93 -2.37 23.78 3.21
N LYS A 94 -2.95 23.00 4.13
CA LYS A 94 -4.40 22.78 4.24
C LYS A 94 -4.87 23.17 5.65
N GLY A 95 -5.60 24.29 5.75
CA GLY A 95 -6.05 24.81 7.04
C GLY A 95 -4.87 25.14 7.97
N SER A 96 -4.79 24.47 9.12
CA SER A 96 -3.69 24.61 10.09
C SER A 96 -2.48 23.70 9.81
N LEU A 97 -2.57 22.81 8.82
CA LEU A 97 -1.48 21.90 8.49
C LEU A 97 -0.44 22.60 7.61
N PRO A 98 0.86 22.47 7.92
CA PRO A 98 1.92 23.02 7.09
C PRO A 98 1.96 22.33 5.72
N PRO A 99 2.58 22.96 4.70
CA PRO A 99 2.79 22.30 3.42
C PRO A 99 3.70 21.08 3.58
N LYS A 100 3.50 20.07 2.73
CA LYS A 100 4.35 18.88 2.66
C LYS A 100 5.20 18.94 1.40
N ASN A 101 6.51 19.08 1.58
CA ASN A 101 7.46 19.12 0.47
C ASN A 101 7.79 17.70 -0.01
N SER A 102 8.00 17.54 -1.31
CA SER A 102 8.39 16.27 -1.95
C SER A 102 7.45 15.11 -1.61
N ILE A 103 6.15 15.39 -1.51
CA ILE A 103 5.14 14.40 -1.14
C ILE A 103 5.12 13.22 -2.12
N LEU A 104 5.34 13.53 -3.40
CA LEU A 104 5.46 12.57 -4.50
C LEU A 104 6.71 12.89 -5.31
N SER A 105 7.45 11.85 -5.66
CA SER A 105 8.58 11.92 -6.57
C SER A 105 8.42 10.91 -7.69
N PHE A 106 8.67 11.33 -8.93
CA PHE A 106 8.86 10.48 -10.09
C PHE A 106 10.34 10.54 -10.48
N ILE A 107 10.93 9.37 -10.70
CA ILE A 107 12.33 9.20 -11.08
C ILE A 107 12.40 8.19 -12.23
N CYS A 108 13.20 8.51 -13.23
CA CYS A 108 13.37 7.67 -14.38
C CYS A 108 14.85 7.44 -14.71
N TYR A 109 15.20 6.18 -14.91
CA TYR A 109 16.56 5.74 -15.22
C TYR A 109 16.59 4.91 -16.51
N ASP A 110 17.81 4.75 -17.04
CA ASP A 110 18.11 3.77 -18.08
C ASP A 110 18.17 2.36 -17.45
N ALA A 111 17.19 1.51 -17.75
CA ALA A 111 17.08 0.17 -17.21
C ALA A 111 18.19 -0.78 -17.70
N LYS A 112 18.96 -0.40 -18.72
CA LYS A 112 20.14 -1.16 -19.15
C LYS A 112 21.35 -0.89 -18.27
N LYS A 113 21.34 0.23 -17.52
CA LYS A 113 22.44 0.64 -16.64
C LYS A 113 22.12 0.44 -15.18
N TYR A 114 20.86 0.61 -14.80
CA TYR A 114 20.46 0.72 -13.40
C TYR A 114 19.25 -0.16 -13.09
N SER A 115 19.27 -0.77 -11.90
CA SER A 115 18.14 -1.53 -11.33
C SER A 115 17.57 -0.83 -10.09
N PHE A 116 16.35 -1.20 -9.70
CA PHE A 116 15.73 -0.69 -8.47
C PHE A 116 16.54 -1.06 -7.22
N ASP A 117 17.10 -2.28 -7.15
CA ASP A 117 17.92 -2.73 -6.02
C ASP A 117 19.18 -1.86 -5.83
N GLN A 118 19.77 -1.37 -6.92
CA GLN A 118 20.89 -0.43 -6.86
C GLN A 118 20.47 0.95 -6.39
N PHE A 119 19.22 1.34 -6.66
CA PHE A 119 18.66 2.63 -6.24
C PHE A 119 18.40 2.66 -4.73
N VAL A 120 17.77 1.63 -4.16
CA VAL A 120 17.50 1.56 -2.71
C VAL A 120 18.70 1.10 -1.87
N GLY A 121 19.71 0.49 -2.50
CA GLY A 121 20.90 -0.03 -1.84
C GLY A 121 20.66 -1.39 -1.17
N GLN A 122 21.72 -2.19 -1.02
CA GLN A 122 21.62 -3.57 -0.50
C GLN A 122 21.17 -3.68 0.96
N ASN A 123 21.17 -2.55 1.71
CA ASN A 123 20.76 -2.48 3.11
C ASN A 123 19.33 -1.92 3.29
N SER A 124 18.62 -1.65 2.21
CA SER A 124 17.22 -1.24 2.25
C SER A 124 16.38 -2.37 2.86
N LEU A 125 15.49 -1.99 3.79
CA LEU A 125 14.52 -2.83 4.50
C LEU A 125 13.48 -3.51 3.60
N SER A 126 13.68 -3.49 2.27
CA SER A 126 12.95 -4.21 1.24
C SER A 126 13.11 -5.75 1.32
N GLN A 127 13.20 -6.31 2.53
CA GLN A 127 12.93 -7.71 2.82
C GLN A 127 11.41 -7.99 2.92
N GLY A 128 10.57 -6.95 2.89
CA GLY A 128 9.13 -7.10 2.68
C GLY A 128 8.85 -7.62 1.27
N GLN A 129 7.99 -8.64 1.16
CA GLN A 129 7.59 -9.20 -0.14
C GLN A 129 7.10 -8.07 -1.05
N ALA A 130 7.77 -7.87 -2.18
CA ALA A 130 7.34 -6.88 -3.15
C ALA A 130 5.90 -7.19 -3.57
N GLU A 131 4.96 -6.31 -3.20
CA GLU A 131 3.57 -6.49 -3.61
C GLU A 131 3.45 -6.16 -5.09
N VAL A 132 2.73 -7.01 -5.82
CA VAL A 132 2.48 -6.78 -7.23
C VAL A 132 1.21 -5.94 -7.34
N LEU A 133 1.37 -4.74 -7.91
CA LEU A 133 0.25 -3.85 -8.21
C LEU A 133 -0.04 -3.93 -9.71
N ASN A 134 -1.23 -4.44 -10.04
CA ASN A 134 -1.73 -4.41 -11.42
C ASN A 134 -2.48 -3.10 -11.63
N ALA A 135 -1.86 -2.17 -12.35
CA ALA A 135 -2.40 -0.83 -12.58
C ALA A 135 -2.15 -0.40 -14.03
N GLY A 136 -3.24 -0.25 -14.79
CA GLY A 136 -3.17 -0.07 -16.24
C GLY A 136 -2.64 -1.32 -16.95
N SER A 137 -1.79 -1.14 -17.97
CA SER A 137 -1.17 -2.21 -18.76
C SER A 137 0.21 -2.64 -18.23
N VAL A 138 0.61 -2.14 -17.06
CA VAL A 138 1.92 -2.40 -16.47
C VAL A 138 1.78 -3.09 -15.13
N ARG A 139 2.66 -4.07 -14.93
CA ARG A 139 2.82 -4.77 -13.67
C ARG A 139 3.84 -4.00 -12.84
N TRP A 140 3.36 -3.33 -11.81
CA TRP A 140 4.19 -2.56 -10.90
C TRP A 140 4.60 -3.41 -9.70
N GLN A 141 5.78 -3.12 -9.16
CA GLN A 141 6.30 -3.69 -7.93
C GLN A 141 6.28 -2.62 -6.85
N ARG A 142 5.69 -2.95 -5.70
CA ARG A 142 5.64 -2.09 -4.51
C ARG A 142 6.75 -2.52 -3.55
N ALA A 143 7.58 -1.59 -3.13
CA ALA A 143 8.61 -1.79 -2.11
C ALA A 143 8.59 -0.59 -1.15
N ASP A 144 8.09 -0.78 0.07
CA ASP A 144 7.92 0.30 1.07
C ASP A 144 7.22 1.52 0.49
N ASN A 145 7.83 2.71 0.54
CA ASN A 145 7.29 3.95 -0.03
C ASN A 145 7.46 4.05 -1.55
N PHE A 146 8.08 3.07 -2.21
CA PHE A 146 8.29 3.06 -3.66
C PHE A 146 7.32 2.17 -4.44
N VAL A 147 6.99 2.60 -5.65
CA VAL A 147 6.35 1.79 -6.70
C VAL A 147 7.21 1.90 -7.95
N TYR A 148 7.63 0.77 -8.51
CA TYR A 148 8.52 0.79 -9.67
C TYR A 148 8.12 -0.25 -10.73
N ALA A 149 8.54 0.01 -11.96
CA ALA A 149 8.40 -0.92 -13.07
C ALA A 149 9.48 -0.67 -14.13
N THR A 150 9.86 -1.73 -14.82
CA THR A 150 10.67 -1.64 -16.03
C THR A 150 9.76 -1.73 -17.26
N LYS A 151 9.84 -0.74 -18.14
CA LYS A 151 9.13 -0.73 -19.43
C LYS A 151 10.11 -0.37 -20.54
N GLY A 152 10.32 -1.30 -21.48
CA GLY A 152 11.33 -1.11 -22.52
C GLY A 152 12.73 -0.99 -21.90
N ASP A 153 13.43 0.11 -22.20
CA ASP A 153 14.75 0.45 -21.66
C ASP A 153 14.69 1.46 -20.51
N LYS A 154 13.52 1.67 -19.90
CA LYS A 154 13.32 2.64 -18.81
C LYS A 154 12.94 1.94 -17.51
N LEU A 155 13.60 2.33 -16.44
CA LEU A 155 13.22 2.02 -15.06
C LEU A 155 12.47 3.23 -14.52
N LEU A 156 11.20 3.04 -14.19
CA LEU A 156 10.31 4.06 -13.66
C LEU A 156 10.13 3.81 -12.16
N ILE A 157 10.34 4.83 -11.35
CA ILE A 157 10.22 4.76 -9.90
C ILE A 157 9.33 5.92 -9.47
N PHE A 158 8.33 5.61 -8.66
CA PHE A 158 7.57 6.57 -7.91
C PHE A 158 7.86 6.37 -6.44
N GLU A 159 8.04 7.46 -5.71
CA GLU A 159 8.13 7.48 -4.25
C GLU A 159 7.02 8.38 -3.73
N MET A 160 6.33 7.95 -2.67
CA MET A 160 5.33 8.79 -2.02
C MET A 160 5.35 8.59 -0.51
N PHE A 161 5.44 9.69 0.23
CA PHE A 161 5.42 9.70 1.70
C PHE A 161 4.01 9.57 2.26
N PHE A 162 3.93 9.21 3.54
CA PHE A 162 2.70 9.04 4.32
C PHE A 162 1.77 7.92 3.80
N THR A 163 2.28 7.07 2.91
CA THR A 163 1.59 5.88 2.40
C THR A 163 1.62 4.74 3.43
N LYS A 164 0.95 3.62 3.16
CA LYS A 164 0.73 2.57 4.19
C LYS A 164 2.00 1.93 4.77
N TYR A 165 3.15 2.11 4.12
CA TYR A 165 4.45 1.59 4.55
C TYR A 165 5.40 2.64 5.13
N ASP A 166 4.95 3.89 5.25
CA ASP A 166 5.75 4.93 5.88
C ASP A 166 5.83 4.69 7.40
N LEU A 167 6.83 5.29 8.07
CA LEU A 167 6.94 5.32 9.53
C LEU A 167 5.75 6.06 10.17
N LYS A 168 5.18 7.03 9.46
CA LYS A 168 4.03 7.82 9.89
C LYS A 168 3.00 7.91 8.76
N PRO A 169 2.23 6.83 8.51
CA PRO A 169 1.20 6.84 7.47
C PRO A 169 0.10 7.83 7.83
N GLU A 170 -0.47 8.51 6.82
CA GLU A 170 -1.62 9.39 6.97
C GLU A 170 -2.82 8.86 6.15
N PRO A 171 -4.07 9.05 6.63
CA PRO A 171 -5.25 8.61 5.90
C PRO A 171 -5.33 9.22 4.49
N GLY A 172 -5.73 8.41 3.50
CA GLY A 172 -5.97 8.86 2.13
C GLY A 172 -4.76 8.76 1.19
N TYR A 173 -3.54 8.95 1.68
CA TYR A 173 -2.33 8.99 0.84
C TYR A 173 -2.07 7.70 0.07
N GLU A 174 -2.34 6.53 0.65
CA GLU A 174 -2.23 5.25 -0.09
C GLU A 174 -3.19 5.21 -1.29
N ASN A 175 -4.44 5.66 -1.12
CA ASN A 175 -5.42 5.66 -2.20
C ASN A 175 -5.00 6.64 -3.31
N ILE A 176 -4.57 7.84 -2.92
CA ILE A 176 -4.01 8.83 -3.85
C ILE A 176 -2.84 8.22 -4.61
N PHE A 177 -1.93 7.54 -3.92
CA PHE A 177 -0.76 6.97 -4.58
C PHE A 177 -1.16 5.93 -5.62
N ILE A 178 -2.02 4.97 -5.23
CA ILE A 178 -2.51 3.94 -6.14
C ILE A 178 -3.27 4.54 -7.33
N ASP A 179 -4.05 5.61 -7.13
CA ASP A 179 -4.74 6.32 -8.20
C ASP A 179 -3.76 7.00 -9.17
N ILE A 180 -2.66 7.60 -8.67
CA ILE A 180 -1.57 8.12 -9.51
C ILE A 180 -1.02 7.00 -10.38
N ILE A 181 -0.64 5.86 -9.78
CA ILE A 181 -0.05 4.72 -10.49
C ILE A 181 -1.02 4.16 -11.54
N LYS A 182 -2.32 4.03 -11.22
CA LYS A 182 -3.36 3.59 -12.17
C LYS A 182 -3.56 4.56 -13.33
N SER A 183 -3.24 5.84 -13.14
CA SER A 183 -3.39 6.87 -14.17
C SER A 183 -2.22 6.94 -15.16
N VAL A 184 -1.13 6.19 -14.92
CA VAL A 184 0.06 6.21 -15.79
C VAL A 184 -0.30 5.73 -17.21
N GLN A 185 0.06 6.55 -18.19
CA GLN A 185 -0.08 6.29 -19.63
C GLN A 185 1.29 6.38 -20.28
N PHE A 186 1.59 5.47 -21.20
CA PHE A 186 2.79 5.50 -22.03
C PHE A 186 2.50 6.26 -23.33
N LEU A 187 3.42 7.12 -23.73
CA LEU A 187 3.32 8.00 -24.90
C LEU A 187 4.01 7.41 -26.12
#